data_AF-A0A5C5W249-F1
#
_entry.id   AF-A0A5C5W249-F1
#
_cell.length_a   1.000
_cell.length_b   1.000
_cell.length_c   1.000
_cell.angle_alpha   90.00
_cell.angle_beta   90.00
_cell.angle_gamma   90.00
#
_symmetry.space_group_name_H-M   'P 1'
#
loop_
_entity.id
_entity.type
_entity.pdbx_description
1 polymer ?
#
loop_
_entity_poly.entity_id
_entity_poly.type
_entity_poly.pdbx_seq_one_letter_code
_entity_poly.pdbx_strand_id
1 'polypeptide(L)'
;MATQFGKPPCLVGILALTCVISHTGTCWAGGSACVSGTSVRACVEWSLAANPDPDTDFRVTFNAGGEPNIVLKTGDGGWEVYAVELVDGQPTNTVVNIASLTIDPSSPSQNFTVAITKDGGAGAADVGTINLDAGSWSGHSSIGSGSHIAGDLTGPLTIESDANGAGGKLSLTIDGDVLPGAAISAPVLKWLQLSGDLRAALAITNYVETGAYFVIGGSIDSQVNIDIASMPGKCQLELAVGSPESDLAGQLLLHTGVDAGQTVKVGNLSGVVDLLGADVVGWFEITGDATGEIVNGGDIRDGGFVTLNTEGEFSGNATFQSVGALSALRAHGGMFSGSMTVLGDVATGGFVGAHGGNMAASAQITIDGDLGGRFEWPRVDQYDGDARGTVQIGGNMKGEMVVGGGVIGSIAVLGQCPGDMLVAGDLSGAIDVLGDCPGDIRVGGKLLGSVSVGANLSGLIESEYDIEGSIDVDGTCSGDIHTKAGHAGTIVIDAALTSTGRVRIDQQCAGLVNVRGVTQLLSLVRAGGLGATGEIRISEIPGLSSTSRGTIHVGPVSIETPLPPVTFDVRIRVNPGGSNAWQGTVYIVGCHATADPLDICLCGDIGGILELVQGDCANQVTVACGASCP
;
A
#
# COMPACT_ATOMS: atom_id res chain seq x y z
N MET A 1 34.89 26.51 75.96
CA MET A 1 33.84 27.47 75.59
C MET A 1 32.94 26.74 74.60
N ALA A 2 31.81 26.15 75.04
CA ALA A 2 30.55 26.83 75.39
C ALA A 2 29.89 27.43 74.12
N THR A 3 28.63 27.19 73.77
CA THR A 3 27.50 26.53 74.44
C THR A 3 26.34 26.43 73.44
N GLN A 4 25.52 25.38 73.60
CA GLN A 4 24.10 25.28 73.29
C GLN A 4 23.32 26.61 73.28
N PHE A 5 22.41 26.76 72.32
CA PHE A 5 21.27 27.66 72.41
C PHE A 5 20.01 26.86 72.78
N GLY A 6 19.45 27.16 73.96
CA GLY A 6 18.08 26.82 74.39
C GLY A 6 17.07 27.87 73.90
N LYS A 7 15.77 27.58 73.84
CA LYS A 7 14.74 27.60 74.91
C LYS A 7 13.35 27.40 74.23
N PRO A 8 12.19 27.27 74.92
CA PRO A 8 11.88 26.87 76.31
C PRO A 8 10.81 25.72 76.37
N PRO A 9 10.43 25.21 77.56
CA PRO A 9 9.35 24.24 77.72
C PRO A 9 8.00 24.95 77.84
N CYS A 10 6.98 24.48 77.12
CA CYS A 10 5.59 24.88 77.33
C CYS A 10 4.83 23.82 78.14
N LEU A 11 4.46 24.27 79.33
CA LEU A 11 3.50 23.75 80.29
C LEU A 11 2.39 22.84 79.73
N VAL A 12 2.22 21.71 80.43
CA VAL A 12 1.00 20.91 80.48
C VAL A 12 -0.14 21.78 81.03
N GLY A 13 -1.12 22.05 80.17
CA GLY A 13 -2.41 22.65 80.53
C GLY A 13 -3.52 21.66 80.20
N ILE A 14 -4.02 20.97 81.22
CA ILE A 14 -5.25 20.19 81.17
C ILE A 14 -6.40 21.17 80.90
N LEU A 15 -6.99 21.09 79.72
CA LEU A 15 -8.27 21.72 79.42
C LEU A 15 -9.11 20.71 78.62
N ALA A 16 -10.05 20.11 79.33
CA ALA A 16 -11.17 19.38 78.78
C ALA A 16 -11.98 20.35 77.91
N LEU A 17 -11.79 20.26 76.59
CA LEU A 17 -12.70 20.82 75.61
C LEU A 17 -13.27 19.63 74.84
N THR A 18 -14.56 19.40 75.04
CA THR A 18 -15.43 18.55 74.22
C THR A 18 -15.45 19.10 72.79
N CYS A 19 -14.40 18.82 72.04
CA CYS A 19 -14.43 18.90 70.59
C CYS A 19 -15.15 17.65 70.12
N VAL A 20 -16.45 17.77 69.83
CA VAL A 20 -17.12 16.86 68.90
C VAL A 20 -16.44 17.11 67.56
N ILE A 21 -15.32 16.44 67.33
CA ILE A 21 -14.84 16.16 65.99
C ILE A 21 -15.90 15.22 65.46
N SER A 22 -16.91 15.77 64.77
CA SER A 22 -17.63 14.98 63.80
C SER A 22 -16.60 14.64 62.75
N HIS A 23 -15.92 13.50 62.95
CA HIS A 23 -15.51 12.71 61.82
C HIS A 23 -16.82 12.40 61.10
N THR A 24 -17.22 13.27 60.18
CA THR A 24 -17.83 12.79 58.95
C THR A 24 -16.74 11.93 58.32
N GLY A 25 -16.58 10.73 58.87
CA GLY A 25 -15.94 9.65 58.17
C GLY A 25 -16.75 9.53 56.91
N THR A 26 -16.24 10.10 55.84
CA THR A 26 -16.37 9.45 54.54
C THR A 26 -15.98 8.01 54.83
N CYS A 27 -16.98 7.16 55.09
CA CYS A 27 -16.80 5.73 55.19
C CYS A 27 -16.02 5.39 53.92
N TRP A 28 -14.77 4.96 54.10
CA TRP A 28 -13.96 4.50 52.99
C TRP A 28 -14.71 3.27 52.46
N ALA A 29 -15.46 3.47 51.37
CA ALA A 29 -15.93 2.38 50.54
C ALA A 29 -14.67 1.66 50.05
N GLY A 30 -14.60 0.33 50.19
CA GLY A 30 -13.35 -0.42 49.99
C GLY A 30 -13.07 -1.41 51.11
N GLY A 31 -13.95 -2.39 51.31
CA GLY A 31 -13.66 -3.52 52.19
C GLY A 31 -12.64 -4.46 51.54
N SER A 32 -11.73 -5.04 52.33
CA SER A 32 -10.75 -6.02 51.84
C SER A 32 -10.66 -7.24 52.74
N ALA A 33 -10.36 -8.39 52.13
CA ALA A 33 -10.12 -9.64 52.82
C ALA A 33 -9.04 -10.45 52.11
N CYS A 34 -8.23 -11.16 52.88
CA CYS A 34 -7.14 -11.97 52.35
C CYS A 34 -7.18 -13.39 52.91
N VAL A 35 -6.83 -14.36 52.09
CA VAL A 35 -6.65 -15.76 52.47
C VAL A 35 -5.18 -16.13 52.26
N SER A 36 -4.55 -16.63 53.31
CA SER A 36 -3.14 -17.02 53.29
C SER A 36 -3.00 -18.53 53.07
N GLY A 37 -2.19 -18.92 52.09
CA GLY A 37 -1.64 -20.24 51.91
C GLY A 37 -0.30 -20.40 52.64
N THR A 38 0.51 -21.38 52.22
CA THR A 38 1.81 -21.67 52.85
C THR A 38 2.87 -20.60 52.53
N SER A 39 2.89 -20.10 51.30
CA SER A 39 3.89 -19.15 50.78
C SER A 39 3.27 -18.01 49.97
N VAL A 40 1.94 -17.99 49.86
CA VAL A 40 1.20 -17.02 49.04
C VAL A 40 0.03 -16.48 49.85
N ARG A 41 -0.29 -15.21 49.68
CA ARG A 41 -1.52 -14.60 50.16
C ARG A 41 -2.28 -14.04 48.98
N ALA A 42 -3.52 -14.49 48.78
CA ALA A 42 -4.45 -13.90 47.85
C ALA A 42 -5.35 -12.92 48.60
N CYS A 43 -5.59 -11.76 48.02
CA CYS A 43 -6.44 -10.73 48.57
C CYS A 43 -7.49 -10.33 47.54
N VAL A 44 -8.66 -9.98 48.06
CA VAL A 44 -9.75 -9.38 47.29
C VAL A 44 -10.19 -8.10 47.99
N GLU A 45 -10.43 -7.07 47.20
CA GLU A 45 -11.05 -5.82 47.64
C GLU A 45 -12.32 -5.60 46.83
N TRP A 46 -13.31 -4.90 47.37
CA TRP A 46 -14.55 -4.61 46.64
C TRP A 46 -15.10 -3.23 47.01
N SER A 47 -16.07 -2.75 46.23
CA SER A 47 -16.59 -1.38 46.40
C SER A 47 -17.48 -1.18 47.64
N LEU A 48 -17.90 -2.28 48.29
CA LEU A 48 -18.79 -2.22 49.45
C LEU A 48 -18.05 -1.83 50.72
N ALA A 49 -18.77 -1.21 51.66
CA ALA A 49 -18.18 -0.71 52.91
C ALA A 49 -17.86 -1.80 53.95
N ALA A 50 -18.53 -2.96 53.89
CA ALA A 50 -18.19 -4.11 54.73
C ALA A 50 -17.04 -4.87 54.09
N ASN A 51 -16.17 -5.54 54.84
CA ASN A 51 -15.20 -6.45 54.24
C ASN A 51 -15.92 -7.65 53.59
N PRO A 52 -15.45 -8.15 52.43
CA PRO A 52 -16.00 -9.36 51.85
C PRO A 52 -15.70 -10.56 52.77
N ASP A 53 -16.67 -11.45 52.96
CA ASP A 53 -16.54 -12.62 53.81
C ASP A 53 -16.06 -13.85 53.01
N PRO A 54 -14.92 -14.47 53.37
CA PRO A 54 -14.47 -15.71 52.76
C PRO A 54 -15.54 -16.82 52.83
N ASP A 55 -15.62 -17.63 51.78
CA ASP A 55 -16.61 -18.67 51.50
C ASP A 55 -18.06 -18.19 51.28
N THR A 56 -18.41 -16.97 51.71
CA THR A 56 -19.70 -16.33 51.44
C THR A 56 -19.65 -15.51 50.15
N ASP A 57 -18.81 -14.48 50.10
CA ASP A 57 -18.73 -13.52 48.98
C ASP A 57 -17.71 -13.92 47.92
N PHE A 58 -16.64 -14.59 48.37
CA PHE A 58 -15.58 -15.13 47.52
C PHE A 58 -14.98 -16.37 48.17
N ARG A 59 -14.27 -17.20 47.41
CA ARG A 59 -13.56 -18.37 47.92
C ARG A 59 -12.15 -18.41 47.34
N VAL A 60 -11.17 -18.67 48.20
CA VAL A 60 -9.78 -18.93 47.77
C VAL A 60 -9.40 -20.35 48.15
N THR A 61 -8.89 -21.11 47.19
CA THR A 61 -8.25 -22.41 47.43
C THR A 61 -6.86 -22.41 46.80
N PHE A 62 -5.94 -23.24 47.27
CA PHE A 62 -4.59 -23.30 46.71
C PHE A 62 -4.38 -24.63 46.00
N ASN A 63 -3.82 -24.59 44.79
CA ASN A 63 -3.44 -25.81 44.06
C ASN A 63 -2.21 -26.48 44.71
N ALA A 64 -1.78 -27.61 44.16
CA ALA A 64 -0.60 -28.32 44.67
C ALA A 64 0.71 -27.51 44.56
N GLY A 65 0.77 -26.53 43.66
CA GLY A 65 1.87 -25.59 43.49
C GLY A 65 1.81 -24.39 44.45
N GLY A 66 0.75 -24.26 45.26
CA GLY A 66 0.55 -23.13 46.17
C GLY A 66 -0.03 -21.89 45.51
N GLU A 67 -0.47 -21.98 44.26
CA GLU A 67 -1.10 -20.88 43.53
C GLU A 67 -2.61 -20.82 43.86
N PRO A 68 -3.17 -19.61 44.10
CA PRO A 68 -4.55 -19.44 44.46
C PRO A 68 -5.50 -19.62 43.27
N ASN A 69 -6.61 -20.30 43.52
CA ASN A 69 -7.83 -20.30 42.71
C ASN A 69 -8.84 -19.42 43.44
N ILE A 70 -9.24 -18.32 42.82
CA ILE A 70 -10.13 -17.29 43.37
C ILE A 70 -11.49 -17.43 42.67
N VAL A 71 -12.55 -17.64 43.44
CA VAL A 71 -13.94 -17.73 42.95
C VAL A 71 -14.76 -16.61 43.57
N LEU A 72 -15.31 -15.71 42.76
CA LEU A 72 -16.19 -14.62 43.22
C LEU A 72 -17.65 -15.08 43.18
N LYS A 73 -18.39 -14.90 44.29
CA LYS A 73 -19.77 -15.39 44.42
C LYS A 73 -20.81 -14.27 44.50
N THR A 74 -20.45 -13.16 45.15
CA THR A 74 -21.31 -11.99 45.25
C THR A 74 -20.90 -10.98 44.19
N GLY A 75 -21.85 -10.56 43.35
CA GLY A 75 -21.60 -9.54 42.33
C GLY A 75 -21.23 -8.20 42.95
N ASP A 76 -20.15 -7.60 42.46
CA ASP A 76 -19.71 -6.23 42.79
C ASP A 76 -19.09 -5.57 41.56
N GLY A 77 -19.26 -4.26 41.45
CA GLY A 77 -18.77 -3.46 40.33
C GLY A 77 -17.33 -2.96 40.49
N GLY A 78 -16.63 -3.31 41.56
CA GLY A 78 -15.28 -2.85 41.84
C GLY A 78 -14.45 -3.88 42.59
N TRP A 79 -14.53 -5.16 42.18
CA TRP A 79 -13.62 -6.17 42.70
C TRP A 79 -12.19 -5.82 42.28
N GLU A 80 -11.25 -5.81 43.22
CA GLU A 80 -9.81 -5.83 42.95
C GLU A 80 -9.24 -7.15 43.47
N VAL A 81 -8.43 -7.83 42.66
CA VAL A 81 -7.84 -9.13 43.01
C VAL A 81 -6.34 -9.09 42.81
N TYR A 82 -5.60 -9.61 43.79
CA TYR A 82 -4.15 -9.74 43.69
C TYR A 82 -3.61 -10.90 44.54
N ALA A 83 -2.42 -11.38 44.20
CA ALA A 83 -1.70 -12.39 44.96
C ALA A 83 -0.25 -11.95 45.21
N VAL A 84 0.21 -12.10 46.46
CA VAL A 84 1.58 -11.73 46.88
C VAL A 84 2.28 -12.86 47.60
N GLU A 85 3.60 -12.87 47.52
CA GLU A 85 4.43 -13.80 48.27
C GLU A 85 4.36 -13.54 49.78
N LEU A 86 4.44 -14.61 50.57
CA LEU A 86 4.64 -14.56 52.01
C LEU A 86 6.06 -15.00 52.37
N VAL A 87 6.78 -14.12 53.07
CA VAL A 87 8.07 -14.44 53.69
C VAL A 87 7.91 -14.34 55.20
N ASP A 88 8.19 -15.43 55.91
CA ASP A 88 7.98 -15.56 57.36
C ASP A 88 6.55 -15.17 57.81
N GLY A 89 5.56 -15.49 56.97
CA GLY A 89 4.15 -15.19 57.21
C GLY A 89 3.74 -13.74 56.98
N GLN A 90 4.65 -12.88 56.52
CA GLN A 90 4.36 -11.49 56.16
C GLN A 90 4.28 -11.30 54.65
N PRO A 91 3.29 -10.52 54.15
CA PRO A 91 3.18 -10.23 52.72
C PRO A 91 4.36 -9.38 52.26
N THR A 92 4.92 -9.74 51.12
CA THR A 92 5.88 -8.90 50.40
C THR A 92 5.15 -8.03 49.38
N ASN A 93 5.92 -7.22 48.63
CA ASN A 93 5.42 -6.51 47.46
C ASN A 93 5.59 -7.27 46.15
N THR A 94 6.13 -8.49 46.20
CA THR A 94 6.30 -9.34 45.04
C THR A 94 4.96 -9.99 44.72
N VAL A 95 4.43 -9.70 43.54
CA VAL A 95 3.26 -10.42 43.01
C VAL A 95 3.64 -11.84 42.65
N VAL A 96 2.69 -12.76 42.80
CA VAL A 96 2.85 -14.17 42.45
C VAL A 96 1.72 -14.62 41.55
N ASN A 97 1.80 -15.86 41.07
CA ASN A 97 0.85 -16.42 40.12
C ASN A 97 -0.53 -16.55 40.73
N ILE A 98 -1.57 -16.39 39.91
CA ILE A 98 -2.96 -16.77 40.20
C ILE A 98 -3.31 -17.93 39.29
N ALA A 99 -3.62 -19.11 39.85
CA ALA A 99 -3.95 -20.29 39.06
C ALA A 99 -5.28 -20.14 38.31
N SER A 100 -6.30 -19.58 38.96
CA SER A 100 -7.55 -19.27 38.29
C SER A 100 -8.32 -18.14 38.98
N LEU A 101 -9.06 -17.38 38.19
CA LEU A 101 -10.02 -16.38 38.60
C LEU A 101 -11.35 -16.70 37.93
N THR A 102 -12.36 -17.10 38.70
CA THR A 102 -13.67 -17.47 38.18
C THR A 102 -14.81 -16.82 38.95
N ILE A 103 -16.03 -16.92 38.42
CA ILE A 103 -17.25 -16.56 39.13
C ILE A 103 -18.11 -17.79 39.42
N ASP A 104 -18.87 -17.74 40.51
CA ASP A 104 -19.93 -18.69 40.89
C ASP A 104 -21.11 -17.87 41.45
N PRO A 105 -21.86 -17.18 40.59
CA PRO A 105 -22.82 -16.16 41.02
C PRO A 105 -23.89 -16.74 41.94
N SER A 106 -24.03 -16.17 43.13
CA SER A 106 -25.07 -16.55 44.10
C SER A 106 -26.49 -16.19 43.62
N SER A 107 -26.61 -15.30 42.62
CA SER A 107 -27.84 -14.97 41.93
C SER A 107 -27.62 -14.85 40.40
N PRO A 108 -28.57 -15.29 39.55
CA PRO A 108 -28.45 -15.21 38.10
C PRO A 108 -28.29 -13.80 37.52
N SER A 109 -28.61 -12.74 38.26
CA SER A 109 -28.58 -11.35 37.76
C SER A 109 -27.44 -10.52 38.35
N GLN A 110 -26.52 -11.13 39.08
CA GLN A 110 -25.38 -10.42 39.66
C GLN A 110 -24.39 -10.03 38.57
N ASN A 111 -23.79 -8.85 38.70
CA ASN A 111 -22.80 -8.35 37.77
C ASN A 111 -21.44 -8.29 38.45
N PHE A 112 -20.39 -8.51 37.68
CA PHE A 112 -19.01 -8.52 38.17
C PHE A 112 -18.17 -7.54 37.35
N THR A 113 -17.41 -6.69 38.00
CA THR A 113 -16.31 -5.96 37.36
C THR A 113 -15.08 -6.16 38.20
N VAL A 114 -14.07 -6.80 37.61
CA VAL A 114 -12.89 -7.29 38.32
C VAL A 114 -11.63 -6.62 37.76
N ALA A 115 -10.82 -6.04 38.63
CA ALA A 115 -9.52 -5.52 38.31
C ALA A 115 -8.43 -6.43 38.89
N ILE A 116 -7.47 -6.86 38.06
CA ILE A 116 -6.31 -7.63 38.55
C ILE A 116 -5.21 -6.61 38.87
N THR A 117 -5.24 -6.04 40.07
CA THR A 117 -4.35 -4.94 40.43
C THR A 117 -4.00 -4.94 41.91
N LYS A 118 -2.82 -4.40 42.23
CA LYS A 118 -2.39 -4.09 43.59
C LYS A 118 -1.76 -2.71 43.61
N ASP A 119 -2.33 -1.79 44.38
CA ASP A 119 -1.84 -0.41 44.51
C ASP A 119 -1.66 0.31 43.14
N GLY A 120 -2.47 -0.06 42.14
CA GLY A 120 -2.40 0.44 40.76
C GLY A 120 -1.32 -0.20 39.88
N GLY A 121 -0.58 -1.20 40.38
CA GLY A 121 0.34 -2.02 39.59
C GLY A 121 -0.24 -3.39 39.25
N ALA A 122 0.62 -4.32 38.85
CA ALA A 122 0.24 -5.70 38.57
C ALA A 122 -0.42 -6.35 39.78
N GLY A 123 -1.51 -7.10 39.55
CA GLY A 123 -2.15 -7.92 40.58
C GLY A 123 -1.58 -9.34 40.67
N ALA A 124 -0.94 -9.80 39.59
CA ALA A 124 -0.38 -11.15 39.49
C ALA A 124 0.93 -11.15 38.70
N ALA A 125 1.78 -12.14 38.98
CA ALA A 125 2.90 -12.46 38.11
C ALA A 125 2.35 -13.14 36.85
N ASP A 126 1.93 -14.40 36.91
CA ASP A 126 1.17 -15.05 35.84
C ASP A 126 -0.30 -15.25 36.23
N VAL A 127 -1.17 -15.42 35.23
CA VAL A 127 -2.54 -15.90 35.45
C VAL A 127 -2.79 -17.16 34.62
N GLY A 128 -3.31 -18.20 35.28
CA GLY A 128 -3.76 -19.42 34.63
C GLY A 128 -5.02 -19.18 33.82
N THR A 129 -6.19 -19.30 34.42
CA THR A 129 -7.48 -19.11 33.73
C THR A 129 -8.25 -17.93 34.29
N ILE A 130 -8.87 -17.13 33.43
CA ILE A 130 -9.84 -16.09 33.80
C ILE A 130 -11.18 -16.48 33.18
N ASN A 131 -12.08 -17.10 33.94
CA ASN A 131 -13.41 -17.46 33.44
C ASN A 131 -14.49 -16.71 34.21
N LEU A 132 -14.85 -15.53 33.71
CA LEU A 132 -15.92 -14.70 34.27
C LEU A 132 -17.26 -14.96 33.55
N ASP A 133 -17.53 -16.23 33.24
CA ASP A 133 -18.77 -16.76 32.69
C ASP A 133 -19.23 -17.91 33.59
N ALA A 134 -20.54 -18.03 33.79
CA ALA A 134 -21.17 -19.11 34.52
C ALA A 134 -22.43 -19.62 33.79
N GLY A 135 -22.57 -20.93 33.65
CA GLY A 135 -23.74 -21.52 33.00
C GLY A 135 -25.06 -21.15 33.67
N SER A 136 -26.07 -20.77 32.87
CA SER A 136 -27.40 -20.30 33.33
C SER A 136 -27.41 -18.95 34.04
N TRP A 137 -26.32 -18.19 33.98
CA TRP A 137 -26.24 -16.81 34.45
C TRP A 137 -26.80 -15.84 33.39
N SER A 138 -27.29 -14.69 33.84
CA SER A 138 -27.93 -13.65 33.01
C SER A 138 -27.41 -12.24 33.31
N GLY A 139 -26.45 -12.13 34.24
CA GLY A 139 -25.74 -10.89 34.50
C GLY A 139 -24.62 -10.68 33.48
N HIS A 140 -23.68 -9.80 33.82
CA HIS A 140 -22.51 -9.55 32.98
C HIS A 140 -21.23 -9.44 33.80
N SER A 141 -20.10 -9.69 33.14
CA SER A 141 -18.76 -9.56 33.72
C SER A 141 -17.93 -8.57 32.92
N SER A 142 -16.93 -7.97 33.54
CA SER A 142 -15.95 -7.13 32.86
C SER A 142 -14.62 -7.19 33.59
N ILE A 143 -13.54 -7.02 32.84
CA ILE A 143 -12.22 -6.73 33.39
C ILE A 143 -12.07 -5.21 33.43
N GLY A 144 -11.98 -4.66 34.64
CA GLY A 144 -11.94 -3.23 34.92
C GLY A 144 -10.61 -2.58 34.52
N SER A 145 -10.62 -1.25 34.40
CA SER A 145 -9.43 -0.47 34.11
C SER A 145 -8.35 -0.65 35.17
N GLY A 146 -7.08 -0.65 34.75
CA GLY A 146 -5.94 -0.83 35.66
C GLY A 146 -5.56 -2.29 35.90
N SER A 147 -6.31 -3.25 35.34
CA SER A 147 -5.93 -4.66 35.41
C SER A 147 -4.59 -4.90 34.72
N HIS A 148 -3.68 -5.57 35.40
CA HIS A 148 -2.31 -5.77 34.95
C HIS A 148 -1.75 -7.12 35.43
N ILE A 149 -1.22 -7.90 34.49
CA ILE A 149 -0.47 -9.15 34.69
C ILE A 149 0.98 -8.87 34.30
N ALA A 150 1.92 -9.08 35.23
CA ALA A 150 3.34 -8.78 35.01
C ALA A 150 4.09 -9.83 34.16
N GLY A 151 3.50 -11.01 34.00
CA GLY A 151 4.01 -12.15 33.24
C GLY A 151 2.93 -12.66 32.28
N ASP A 152 2.71 -13.96 32.26
CA ASP A 152 1.97 -14.63 31.20
C ASP A 152 0.49 -14.87 31.52
N LEU A 153 -0.34 -14.90 30.48
CA LEU A 153 -1.65 -15.54 30.51
C LEU A 153 -1.52 -16.96 29.93
N THR A 154 -1.71 -17.98 30.77
CA THR A 154 -1.38 -19.37 30.43
C THR A 154 -2.60 -20.25 30.11
N GLY A 155 -3.81 -19.72 30.29
CA GLY A 155 -5.09 -20.38 30.05
C GLY A 155 -6.18 -19.38 29.66
N PRO A 156 -7.40 -19.84 29.36
CA PRO A 156 -8.39 -19.03 28.65
C PRO A 156 -8.87 -17.83 29.46
N LEU A 157 -9.19 -16.74 28.75
CA LEU A 157 -9.88 -15.57 29.27
C LEU A 157 -11.26 -15.48 28.60
N THR A 158 -12.32 -15.63 29.38
CA THR A 158 -13.71 -15.45 28.92
C THR A 158 -14.42 -14.44 29.81
N ILE A 159 -15.05 -13.45 29.18
CA ILE A 159 -16.00 -12.53 29.83
C ILE A 159 -17.31 -12.50 29.05
N GLU A 160 -18.40 -12.14 29.73
CA GLU A 160 -19.75 -12.23 29.18
C GLU A 160 -20.49 -10.88 29.29
N SER A 161 -21.24 -10.56 28.24
CA SER A 161 -22.21 -9.46 28.25
C SER A 161 -23.61 -10.00 28.47
N ASP A 162 -24.45 -9.25 29.17
CA ASP A 162 -25.84 -9.65 29.35
C ASP A 162 -26.66 -9.53 28.04
N ALA A 163 -27.91 -10.00 28.08
CA ALA A 163 -28.81 -9.98 26.93
C ALA A 163 -29.14 -8.57 26.40
N ASN A 164 -28.84 -7.51 27.16
CA ASN A 164 -29.01 -6.11 26.73
C ASN A 164 -27.70 -5.52 26.19
N GLY A 165 -26.62 -6.31 26.12
CA GLY A 165 -25.30 -5.86 25.70
C GLY A 165 -24.54 -5.06 26.75
N ALA A 166 -24.95 -5.11 28.03
CA ALA A 166 -24.18 -4.48 29.10
C ALA A 166 -23.07 -5.42 29.62
N GLY A 167 -21.99 -4.81 30.12
CA GLY A 167 -20.76 -5.52 30.50
C GLY A 167 -19.99 -6.07 29.30
N GLY A 168 -19.33 -7.22 29.49
CA GLY A 168 -18.44 -7.82 28.51
C GLY A 168 -17.22 -6.97 28.14
N LYS A 169 -16.84 -6.00 28.99
CA LYS A 169 -15.75 -5.06 28.68
C LYS A 169 -14.40 -5.59 29.14
N LEU A 170 -13.42 -5.57 28.25
CA LEU A 170 -12.03 -5.92 28.53
C LEU A 170 -11.15 -4.66 28.64
N SER A 171 -10.46 -4.50 29.77
CA SER A 171 -9.40 -3.50 30.00
C SER A 171 -8.21 -4.13 30.71
N LEU A 172 -7.24 -4.65 29.96
CA LEU A 172 -6.16 -5.47 30.52
C LEU A 172 -4.78 -5.14 29.93
N THR A 173 -3.76 -5.10 30.78
CA THR A 173 -2.36 -5.09 30.37
C THR A 173 -1.70 -6.43 30.74
N ILE A 174 -0.95 -7.00 29.82
CA ILE A 174 -0.15 -8.22 30.00
C ILE A 174 1.27 -7.90 29.54
N ASP A 175 2.24 -7.99 30.45
CA ASP A 175 3.65 -7.70 30.12
C ASP A 175 4.36 -8.89 29.47
N GLY A 176 3.93 -10.12 29.78
CA GLY A 176 4.45 -11.36 29.19
C GLY A 176 3.66 -11.83 27.97
N ASP A 177 3.61 -13.14 27.78
CA ASP A 177 3.01 -13.81 26.64
C ASP A 177 1.55 -14.26 26.91
N VAL A 178 0.78 -14.42 25.85
CA VAL A 178 -0.47 -15.21 25.86
C VAL A 178 -0.15 -16.58 25.23
N LEU A 179 -0.05 -17.60 26.07
CA LEU A 179 0.44 -18.92 25.66
C LEU A 179 -0.57 -19.74 24.86
N PRO A 180 -0.13 -20.79 24.14
CA PRO A 180 -1.05 -21.68 23.44
C PRO A 180 -2.13 -22.27 24.37
N GLY A 181 -3.40 -22.15 23.95
CA GLY A 181 -4.56 -22.56 24.76
C GLY A 181 -5.17 -21.45 25.62
N ALA A 182 -4.52 -20.29 25.72
CA ALA A 182 -5.01 -19.11 26.42
C ALA A 182 -5.91 -18.22 25.55
N ALA A 183 -6.92 -18.80 24.90
CA ALA A 183 -7.80 -18.04 24.03
C ALA A 183 -8.51 -16.92 24.80
N ILE A 184 -8.53 -15.72 24.23
CA ILE A 184 -9.19 -14.55 24.80
C ILE A 184 -10.49 -14.31 24.04
N SER A 185 -11.62 -14.31 24.76
CA SER A 185 -12.94 -14.04 24.21
C SER A 185 -13.62 -12.94 25.02
N ALA A 186 -13.92 -11.82 24.36
CA ALA A 186 -14.55 -10.67 24.97
C ALA A 186 -15.62 -10.06 24.03
N PRO A 187 -16.81 -9.71 24.53
CA PRO A 187 -17.79 -8.98 23.73
C PRO A 187 -17.30 -7.59 23.30
N VAL A 188 -16.75 -6.82 24.25
CA VAL A 188 -16.34 -5.43 24.02
C VAL A 188 -14.90 -5.22 24.44
N LEU A 189 -14.08 -4.70 23.53
CA LEU A 189 -12.70 -4.32 23.83
C LEU A 189 -12.60 -2.82 24.12
N LYS A 190 -12.10 -2.46 25.30
CA LYS A 190 -11.84 -1.06 25.69
C LYS A 190 -10.35 -0.74 25.75
N TRP A 191 -9.56 -1.64 26.30
CA TRP A 191 -8.11 -1.52 26.37
C TRP A 191 -7.48 -2.92 26.41
N LEU A 192 -6.55 -3.19 25.52
CA LEU A 192 -5.70 -4.38 25.62
C LEU A 192 -4.30 -4.00 25.21
N GLN A 193 -3.35 -4.17 26.11
CA GLN A 193 -1.94 -4.04 25.82
C GLN A 193 -1.27 -5.36 26.15
N LEU A 194 -0.68 -5.98 25.14
CA LEU A 194 0.15 -7.17 25.28
C LEU A 194 1.57 -6.82 24.86
N SER A 195 2.53 -6.87 25.78
CA SER A 195 3.92 -6.54 25.46
C SER A 195 4.69 -7.72 24.87
N GLY A 196 4.35 -8.96 25.26
CA GLY A 196 4.91 -10.19 24.70
C GLY A 196 4.16 -10.74 23.48
N ASP A 197 4.32 -12.04 23.24
CA ASP A 197 3.76 -12.74 22.08
C ASP A 197 2.30 -13.15 22.29
N LEU A 198 1.51 -13.14 21.20
CA LEU A 198 0.19 -13.77 21.15
C LEU A 198 0.30 -15.13 20.45
N ARG A 199 0.07 -16.22 21.19
CA ARG A 199 0.10 -17.60 20.68
C ARG A 199 -1.24 -18.33 20.84
N ALA A 200 -2.32 -17.60 21.11
CA ALA A 200 -3.68 -18.12 21.16
C ALA A 200 -4.66 -17.18 20.44
N ALA A 201 -5.83 -17.72 20.07
CA ALA A 201 -6.87 -16.95 19.40
C ALA A 201 -7.40 -15.81 20.27
N LEU A 202 -7.74 -14.70 19.62
CA LEU A 202 -8.38 -13.53 20.23
C LEU A 202 -9.66 -13.22 19.46
N ALA A 203 -10.80 -13.23 20.14
CA ALA A 203 -12.10 -12.93 19.54
C ALA A 203 -12.78 -11.77 20.26
N ILE A 204 -13.04 -10.68 19.52
CA ILE A 204 -13.88 -9.56 19.96
C ILE A 204 -15.23 -9.66 19.26
N THR A 205 -16.20 -10.23 19.96
CA THR A 205 -17.44 -10.74 19.33
C THR A 205 -18.48 -9.67 19.04
N ASN A 206 -18.44 -8.51 19.73
CA ASN A 206 -19.32 -7.38 19.40
C ASN A 206 -18.53 -6.24 18.76
N TYR A 207 -17.74 -5.49 19.54
CA TYR A 207 -17.04 -4.31 19.02
C TYR A 207 -15.85 -3.82 19.85
N VAL A 208 -14.96 -3.07 19.21
CA VAL A 208 -13.91 -2.26 19.85
C VAL A 208 -14.48 -0.89 20.21
N GLU A 209 -14.49 -0.50 21.49
CA GLU A 209 -15.12 0.75 21.97
C GLU A 209 -14.44 1.99 21.36
N THR A 210 -15.21 3.05 21.09
CA THR A 210 -14.63 4.32 20.62
C THR A 210 -13.64 4.87 21.67
N GLY A 211 -12.45 5.22 21.21
CA GLY A 211 -11.32 5.66 22.03
C GLY A 211 -10.48 4.50 22.57
N ALA A 212 -10.82 3.25 22.25
CA ALA A 212 -10.02 2.10 22.64
C ALA A 212 -8.66 2.09 21.95
N TYR A 213 -7.70 1.52 22.68
CA TYR A 213 -6.34 1.30 22.23
C TYR A 213 -6.04 -0.18 22.41
N PHE A 214 -5.76 -0.86 21.31
CA PHE A 214 -5.43 -2.29 21.28
C PHE A 214 -4.04 -2.46 20.66
N VAL A 215 -3.10 -2.92 21.48
CA VAL A 215 -1.70 -3.13 21.08
C VAL A 215 -1.23 -4.53 21.41
N ILE A 216 -0.61 -5.17 20.42
CA ILE A 216 0.23 -6.35 20.60
C ILE A 216 1.65 -5.97 20.15
N GLY A 217 2.57 -5.92 21.10
CA GLY A 217 3.96 -5.55 20.88
C GLY A 217 4.82 -6.68 20.31
N GLY A 218 4.63 -7.92 20.81
CA GLY A 218 5.36 -9.10 20.36
C GLY A 218 4.80 -9.72 19.09
N SER A 219 5.27 -10.93 18.78
CA SER A 219 4.87 -11.66 17.59
C SER A 219 3.51 -12.34 17.76
N ILE A 220 2.80 -12.51 16.65
CA ILE A 220 1.51 -13.21 16.59
C ILE A 220 1.72 -14.49 15.79
N ASP A 221 1.60 -15.62 16.46
CA ASP A 221 1.93 -16.93 15.88
C ASP A 221 1.01 -17.30 14.70
N SER A 222 1.53 -18.10 13.78
CA SER A 222 0.89 -18.59 12.55
C SER A 222 -0.46 -19.30 12.73
N GLN A 223 -0.74 -19.82 13.94
CA GLN A 223 -2.01 -20.50 14.25
C GLN A 223 -3.03 -19.58 14.92
N VAL A 224 -2.68 -18.32 15.17
CA VAL A 224 -3.55 -17.37 15.86
C VAL A 224 -4.51 -16.72 14.88
N ASN A 225 -5.79 -16.71 15.25
CA ASN A 225 -6.81 -15.89 14.61
C ASN A 225 -7.18 -14.74 15.56
N ILE A 226 -7.05 -13.52 15.06
CA ILE A 226 -7.59 -12.31 15.68
C ILE A 226 -8.87 -11.96 14.92
N ASP A 227 -10.02 -12.15 15.56
CA ASP A 227 -11.33 -11.91 14.98
C ASP A 227 -11.98 -10.68 15.64
N ILE A 228 -12.19 -9.62 14.85
CA ILE A 228 -12.82 -8.38 15.32
C ILE A 228 -14.12 -8.16 14.55
N ALA A 229 -15.24 -8.33 15.25
CA ALA A 229 -16.57 -8.21 14.67
C ALA A 229 -16.93 -6.78 14.24
N SER A 230 -16.45 -5.76 14.95
CA SER A 230 -16.70 -4.36 14.59
C SER A 230 -15.73 -3.41 15.28
N MET A 231 -15.43 -2.30 14.61
CA MET A 231 -14.75 -1.15 15.17
C MET A 231 -15.63 0.08 14.91
N PRO A 232 -16.40 0.60 15.88
CA PRO A 232 -17.15 1.86 15.71
C PRO A 232 -16.35 3.08 16.18
N GLY A 233 -16.36 4.13 15.37
CA GLY A 233 -15.78 5.43 15.72
C GLY A 233 -14.25 5.43 15.72
N LYS A 234 -13.63 6.35 16.47
CA LYS A 234 -12.16 6.49 16.51
C LYS A 234 -11.55 5.42 17.43
N CYS A 235 -10.84 4.45 16.90
CA CYS A 235 -10.05 3.48 17.67
C CYS A 235 -8.72 3.21 16.96
N GLN A 236 -7.78 2.66 17.70
CA GLN A 236 -6.45 2.33 17.20
C GLN A 236 -6.10 0.88 17.51
N LEU A 237 -5.70 0.18 16.47
CA LEU A 237 -5.25 -1.21 16.50
C LEU A 237 -3.80 -1.25 16.02
N GLU A 238 -2.88 -1.71 16.86
CA GLU A 238 -1.48 -1.90 16.50
C GLU A 238 -1.03 -3.33 16.79
N LEU A 239 -0.62 -4.05 15.77
CA LEU A 239 -0.29 -5.47 15.85
C LEU A 239 1.15 -5.70 15.44
N ALA A 240 1.92 -6.41 16.26
CA ALA A 240 3.32 -6.71 16.02
C ALA A 240 4.21 -5.45 15.80
N VAL A 241 3.90 -4.33 16.44
CA VAL A 241 4.61 -3.04 16.23
C VAL A 241 5.73 -2.76 17.23
N GLY A 242 5.90 -3.62 18.25
CA GLY A 242 6.78 -3.32 19.38
C GLY A 242 8.28 -3.54 19.11
N SER A 243 8.62 -4.35 18.11
CA SER A 243 10.00 -4.65 17.74
C SER A 243 10.13 -4.91 16.24
N PRO A 244 11.32 -4.71 15.64
CA PRO A 244 11.56 -5.03 14.23
C PRO A 244 11.54 -6.55 13.95
N GLU A 245 11.55 -7.39 14.98
CA GLU A 245 11.43 -8.85 14.87
C GLU A 245 9.98 -9.32 15.05
N SER A 246 9.09 -8.45 15.52
CA SER A 246 7.69 -8.79 15.75
C SER A 246 6.97 -8.96 14.42
N ASP A 247 6.24 -10.06 14.27
CA ASP A 247 5.59 -10.42 13.01
C ASP A 247 4.14 -10.87 13.25
N LEU A 248 3.22 -10.43 12.39
CA LEU A 248 1.89 -11.02 12.25
C LEU A 248 1.98 -12.23 11.31
N ALA A 249 2.28 -13.40 11.85
CA ALA A 249 2.30 -14.66 11.09
C ALA A 249 0.92 -15.34 11.01
N GLY A 250 0.03 -15.03 11.96
CA GLY A 250 -1.34 -15.53 12.03
C GLY A 250 -2.32 -14.83 11.08
N GLN A 251 -3.61 -14.88 11.41
CA GLN A 251 -4.69 -14.26 10.65
C GLN A 251 -5.36 -13.13 11.45
N LEU A 252 -5.55 -11.98 10.80
CA LEU A 252 -6.41 -10.90 11.27
C LEU A 252 -7.69 -10.86 10.41
N LEU A 253 -8.85 -10.93 11.05
CA LEU A 253 -10.18 -10.81 10.42
C LEU A 253 -10.83 -9.51 10.88
N LEU A 254 -11.11 -8.60 9.95
CA LEU A 254 -11.79 -7.32 10.22
C LEU A 254 -13.14 -7.27 9.51
N HIS A 255 -14.21 -7.60 10.23
CA HIS A 255 -15.55 -7.71 9.66
C HIS A 255 -16.17 -6.39 9.18
N THR A 256 -15.72 -5.26 9.72
CA THR A 256 -16.21 -3.91 9.34
C THR A 256 -15.16 -3.10 8.59
N GLY A 257 -14.02 -3.70 8.22
CA GLY A 257 -12.94 -2.97 7.55
C GLY A 257 -12.32 -1.92 8.48
N VAL A 258 -12.01 -0.75 7.93
CA VAL A 258 -11.39 0.36 8.68
C VAL A 258 -12.19 1.64 8.44
N ASP A 259 -13.00 2.07 9.39
CA ASP A 259 -13.86 3.24 9.26
C ASP A 259 -13.10 4.58 9.41
N ALA A 260 -13.79 5.67 9.07
CA ALA A 260 -13.26 7.02 9.19
C ALA A 260 -12.74 7.34 10.61
N GLY A 261 -11.49 7.79 10.70
CA GLY A 261 -10.84 8.15 11.96
C GLY A 261 -10.28 6.95 12.74
N GLN A 262 -10.32 5.75 12.16
CA GLN A 262 -9.62 4.57 12.68
C GLN A 262 -8.22 4.46 12.12
N THR A 263 -7.40 3.74 12.86
CA THR A 263 -6.04 3.40 12.43
C THR A 263 -5.76 1.96 12.78
N VAL A 264 -5.46 1.16 11.75
CA VAL A 264 -4.95 -0.19 11.88
C VAL A 264 -3.52 -0.19 11.39
N LYS A 265 -2.60 -0.56 12.28
CA LYS A 265 -1.17 -0.73 11.98
C LYS A 265 -0.76 -2.16 12.24
N VAL A 266 -0.03 -2.72 11.30
CA VAL A 266 0.63 -4.02 11.43
C VAL A 266 2.13 -3.78 11.23
N GLY A 267 2.96 -4.40 12.07
CA GLY A 267 4.42 -4.35 11.95
C GLY A 267 4.92 -5.13 10.74
N ASN A 268 5.69 -6.20 10.96
CA ASN A 268 5.95 -7.16 9.90
C ASN A 268 4.70 -8.01 9.65
N LEU A 269 4.52 -8.45 8.40
CA LEU A 269 3.40 -9.28 7.97
C LEU A 269 3.92 -10.49 7.18
N SER A 270 3.88 -11.69 7.77
CA SER A 270 4.04 -12.96 7.05
C SER A 270 2.77 -13.81 6.95
N GLY A 271 1.73 -13.43 7.69
CA GLY A 271 0.43 -14.09 7.75
C GLY A 271 -0.61 -13.47 6.81
N VAL A 272 -1.86 -13.39 7.27
CA VAL A 272 -3.00 -12.92 6.46
C VAL A 272 -3.77 -11.83 7.17
N VAL A 273 -4.06 -10.74 6.47
CA VAL A 273 -5.09 -9.76 6.85
C VAL A 273 -6.27 -9.91 5.90
N ASP A 274 -7.42 -10.32 6.41
CA ASP A 274 -8.65 -10.46 5.65
C ASP A 274 -9.66 -9.38 6.09
N LEU A 275 -10.01 -8.49 5.16
CA LEU A 275 -11.01 -7.45 5.41
C LEU A 275 -12.44 -7.94 5.09
N LEU A 276 -12.62 -9.21 4.69
CA LEU A 276 -13.91 -9.86 4.47
C LEU A 276 -14.87 -9.10 3.54
N GLY A 277 -14.30 -8.37 2.57
CA GLY A 277 -15.02 -7.52 1.62
C GLY A 277 -15.40 -6.14 2.17
N ALA A 278 -14.99 -5.81 3.39
CA ALA A 278 -15.29 -4.52 4.00
C ALA A 278 -14.32 -3.43 3.55
N ASP A 279 -14.80 -2.19 3.59
CA ASP A 279 -14.14 -1.02 3.02
C ASP A 279 -13.02 -0.47 3.92
N VAL A 280 -12.11 0.28 3.31
CA VAL A 280 -11.11 1.09 4.01
C VAL A 280 -11.44 2.56 3.79
N VAL A 281 -11.94 3.21 4.84
CA VAL A 281 -12.25 4.64 4.93
C VAL A 281 -11.27 5.38 5.85
N GLY A 282 -10.67 4.67 6.82
CA GLY A 282 -9.64 5.18 7.71
C GLY A 282 -8.22 4.93 7.20
N TRP A 283 -7.29 4.72 8.13
CA TRP A 283 -5.88 4.48 7.84
C TRP A 283 -5.51 3.01 8.11
N PHE A 284 -5.03 2.31 7.09
CA PHE A 284 -4.48 0.96 7.20
C PHE A 284 -3.03 0.97 6.73
N GLU A 285 -2.13 0.45 7.56
CA GLU A 285 -0.69 0.55 7.32
C GLU A 285 0.05 -0.71 7.76
N ILE A 286 0.94 -1.17 6.88
CA ILE A 286 1.98 -2.15 7.22
C ILE A 286 3.30 -1.37 7.35
N THR A 287 3.97 -1.41 8.50
CA THR A 287 5.16 -0.59 8.73
C THR A 287 6.48 -1.31 8.47
N GLY A 288 6.50 -2.65 8.57
CA GLY A 288 7.69 -3.49 8.42
C GLY A 288 7.73 -4.31 7.12
N ASP A 289 8.59 -5.33 7.11
CA ASP A 289 8.69 -6.28 6.00
C ASP A 289 7.39 -7.07 5.84
N ALA A 290 6.95 -7.27 4.60
CA ALA A 290 5.65 -7.86 4.32
C ALA A 290 5.76 -8.92 3.23
N THR A 291 5.69 -10.19 3.62
CA THR A 291 5.67 -11.37 2.74
C THR A 291 4.30 -12.05 2.71
N GLY A 292 3.40 -11.67 3.63
CA GLY A 292 2.06 -12.21 3.78
C GLY A 292 1.03 -11.67 2.79
N GLU A 293 -0.25 -11.83 3.11
CA GLU A 293 -1.37 -11.49 2.23
C GLU A 293 -2.34 -10.49 2.86
N ILE A 294 -2.80 -9.53 2.08
CA ILE A 294 -3.95 -8.69 2.38
C ILE A 294 -5.03 -9.03 1.36
N VAL A 295 -6.12 -9.65 1.82
CA VAL A 295 -7.15 -10.22 0.96
C VAL A 295 -8.53 -9.65 1.25
N ASN A 296 -9.40 -9.78 0.25
CA ASN A 296 -10.79 -9.35 0.29
C ASN A 296 -10.95 -7.91 0.80
N GLY A 297 -10.06 -6.99 0.41
CA GLY A 297 -10.29 -5.57 0.64
C GLY A 297 -11.51 -5.14 -0.16
N GLY A 298 -12.47 -4.48 0.49
CA GLY A 298 -13.55 -3.77 -0.19
C GLY A 298 -13.02 -2.52 -0.92
N ASP A 299 -13.83 -1.48 -0.96
CA ASP A 299 -13.43 -0.21 -1.58
C ASP A 299 -12.52 0.59 -0.64
N ILE A 300 -11.44 1.17 -1.16
CA ILE A 300 -10.69 2.21 -0.45
C ILE A 300 -11.33 3.54 -0.80
N ARG A 301 -12.18 4.10 0.06
CA ARG A 301 -13.06 5.24 -0.30
C ARG A 301 -13.08 6.35 0.75
N ASP A 302 -13.66 7.49 0.39
CA ASP A 302 -13.91 8.62 1.29
C ASP A 302 -12.65 9.15 2.02
N GLY A 303 -11.49 9.12 1.34
CA GLY A 303 -10.21 9.52 1.92
C GLY A 303 -9.45 8.40 2.62
N GLY A 304 -9.93 7.16 2.48
CA GLY A 304 -9.28 5.97 2.97
C GLY A 304 -7.87 5.80 2.43
N PHE A 305 -7.00 5.27 3.28
CA PHE A 305 -5.57 5.29 3.05
C PHE A 305 -4.93 3.96 3.40
N VAL A 306 -4.39 3.27 2.39
CA VAL A 306 -3.65 2.01 2.54
C VAL A 306 -2.18 2.23 2.19
N THR A 307 -1.29 1.99 3.15
CA THR A 307 0.16 1.96 2.92
C THR A 307 0.71 0.56 3.14
N LEU A 308 1.31 0.01 2.10
CA LEU A 308 2.01 -1.27 2.10
C LEU A 308 3.49 -1.01 2.32
N ASN A 309 3.97 -1.35 3.51
CA ASN A 309 5.34 -1.14 3.94
C ASN A 309 5.72 0.35 4.02
N THR A 310 6.55 0.74 4.98
CA THR A 310 7.12 2.09 5.03
C THR A 310 8.64 2.10 5.09
N GLU A 311 9.26 0.98 5.49
CA GLU A 311 10.68 0.92 5.87
C GLU A 311 11.45 -0.31 5.30
N GLY A 312 10.76 -1.32 4.75
CA GLY A 312 11.31 -2.61 4.33
C GLY A 312 10.92 -3.08 2.92
N GLU A 313 10.94 -4.40 2.66
CA GLU A 313 10.50 -5.02 1.40
C GLU A 313 9.05 -5.52 1.46
N PHE A 314 8.22 -5.16 0.47
CA PHE A 314 6.92 -5.80 0.25
C PHE A 314 7.04 -6.85 -0.86
N SER A 315 6.98 -8.12 -0.47
CA SER A 315 7.03 -9.31 -1.34
C SER A 315 5.74 -10.13 -1.33
N GLY A 316 4.75 -9.71 -0.53
CA GLY A 316 3.45 -10.34 -0.37
C GLY A 316 2.42 -10.03 -1.47
N ASN A 317 1.15 -10.31 -1.18
CA ASN A 317 0.02 -10.04 -2.09
C ASN A 317 -0.99 -9.11 -1.44
N ALA A 318 -1.48 -8.10 -2.15
CA ALA A 318 -2.55 -7.21 -1.67
C ALA A 318 -3.67 -7.07 -2.70
N THR A 319 -4.91 -7.34 -2.31
CA THR A 319 -6.09 -7.25 -3.21
C THR A 319 -7.19 -6.37 -2.62
N PHE A 320 -7.65 -5.39 -3.39
CA PHE A 320 -8.75 -4.48 -3.05
C PHE A 320 -9.79 -4.40 -4.19
N GLN A 321 -11.04 -4.10 -3.84
CA GLN A 321 -12.13 -4.05 -4.81
C GLN A 321 -12.02 -2.82 -5.74
N SER A 322 -11.81 -1.63 -5.19
CA SER A 322 -11.64 -0.40 -5.97
C SER A 322 -10.92 0.68 -5.16
N VAL A 323 -10.47 1.75 -5.83
CA VAL A 323 -9.90 2.93 -5.17
C VAL A 323 -10.73 4.16 -5.52
N GLY A 324 -11.42 4.71 -4.54
CA GLY A 324 -12.26 5.89 -4.66
C GLY A 324 -11.49 7.20 -4.81
N ALA A 325 -12.22 8.28 -5.05
CA ALA A 325 -11.65 9.63 -5.15
C ALA A 325 -11.04 10.06 -3.80
N LEU A 326 -9.88 10.73 -3.86
CA LEU A 326 -9.10 11.18 -2.70
C LEU A 326 -8.57 10.05 -1.80
N SER A 327 -8.73 8.80 -2.22
CA SER A 327 -8.19 7.63 -1.54
C SER A 327 -6.87 7.18 -2.17
N ALA A 328 -6.09 6.40 -1.43
CA ALA A 328 -4.83 5.89 -1.94
C ALA A 328 -4.55 4.45 -1.51
N LEU A 329 -4.03 3.68 -2.46
CA LEU A 329 -3.33 2.42 -2.23
C LEU A 329 -1.88 2.63 -2.65
N ARG A 330 -0.94 2.58 -1.71
CA ARG A 330 0.46 2.81 -2.03
C ARG A 330 1.39 1.79 -1.40
N ALA A 331 2.47 1.45 -2.09
CA ALA A 331 3.65 0.89 -1.43
C ALA A 331 4.62 2.03 -1.05
N HIS A 332 5.28 1.94 0.10
CA HIS A 332 6.20 2.97 0.55
C HIS A 332 7.52 2.37 1.05
N GLY A 333 8.64 2.95 0.62
CA GLY A 333 9.97 2.50 1.06
C GLY A 333 10.47 1.18 0.43
N GLY A 334 11.77 0.93 0.66
CA GLY A 334 12.50 -0.30 0.31
C GLY A 334 12.36 -0.85 -1.12
N MET A 335 12.12 -2.16 -1.23
CA MET A 335 11.94 -2.87 -2.51
C MET A 335 10.51 -3.38 -2.59
N PHE A 336 9.90 -3.31 -3.77
CA PHE A 336 8.62 -3.97 -4.02
C PHE A 336 8.84 -5.14 -4.97
N SER A 337 8.56 -6.35 -4.52
CA SER A 337 8.74 -7.60 -5.26
C SER A 337 7.49 -8.49 -5.30
N GLY A 338 6.45 -8.09 -4.59
CA GLY A 338 5.16 -8.77 -4.48
C GLY A 338 4.12 -8.33 -5.52
N SER A 339 2.84 -8.52 -5.19
CA SER A 339 1.72 -8.15 -6.05
C SER A 339 0.71 -7.20 -5.38
N MET A 340 0.19 -6.27 -6.16
CA MET A 340 -0.89 -5.35 -5.77
C MET A 340 -1.98 -5.39 -6.84
N THR A 341 -3.21 -5.74 -6.45
CA THR A 341 -4.33 -5.88 -7.37
C THR A 341 -5.52 -5.04 -6.93
N VAL A 342 -6.04 -4.23 -7.85
CA VAL A 342 -7.32 -3.54 -7.74
C VAL A 342 -8.29 -4.19 -8.73
N LEU A 343 -9.33 -4.86 -8.23
CA LEU A 343 -10.24 -5.67 -9.05
C LEU A 343 -11.22 -4.84 -9.91
N GLY A 344 -11.41 -3.58 -9.54
CA GLY A 344 -12.30 -2.64 -10.20
C GLY A 344 -11.58 -1.37 -10.61
N ASP A 345 -12.29 -0.24 -10.54
CA ASP A 345 -11.79 1.04 -11.03
C ASP A 345 -10.93 1.78 -10.00
N VAL A 346 -10.01 2.59 -10.49
CA VAL A 346 -9.39 3.68 -9.74
C VAL A 346 -10.07 4.98 -10.17
N ALA A 347 -10.92 5.53 -9.31
CA ALA A 347 -11.71 6.72 -9.60
C ALA A 347 -10.84 7.96 -9.81
N THR A 348 -11.38 8.98 -10.47
CA THR A 348 -10.70 10.28 -10.62
C THR A 348 -10.36 10.89 -9.26
N GLY A 349 -9.09 11.27 -9.09
CA GLY A 349 -8.54 11.74 -7.82
C GLY A 349 -8.14 10.63 -6.84
N GLY A 350 -8.34 9.36 -7.18
CA GLY A 350 -7.76 8.22 -6.49
C GLY A 350 -6.30 7.98 -6.92
N PHE A 351 -5.53 7.30 -6.07
CA PHE A 351 -4.11 7.06 -6.28
C PHE A 351 -3.73 5.59 -6.08
N VAL A 352 -2.98 5.03 -7.02
CA VAL A 352 -2.33 3.71 -6.89
C VAL A 352 -0.87 3.84 -7.27
N GLY A 353 0.07 3.34 -6.46
CA GLY A 353 1.48 3.44 -6.84
C GLY A 353 2.47 3.22 -5.72
N ALA A 354 3.68 3.78 -5.86
CA ALA A 354 4.64 3.82 -4.77
C ALA A 354 5.40 5.13 -4.63
N HIS A 355 5.73 5.37 -3.37
CA HIS A 355 6.58 6.45 -2.93
C HIS A 355 7.95 5.88 -2.55
N GLY A 356 8.82 5.78 -3.55
CA GLY A 356 10.20 5.32 -3.41
C GLY A 356 10.39 3.82 -3.61
N GLY A 357 11.67 3.43 -3.70
CA GLY A 357 12.07 2.04 -3.89
C GLY A 357 12.18 1.58 -5.34
N ASN A 358 12.78 0.41 -5.54
CA ASN A 358 12.85 -0.28 -6.82
C ASN A 358 11.71 -1.30 -6.94
N MET A 359 11.14 -1.48 -8.14
CA MET A 359 10.39 -2.70 -8.44
C MET A 359 11.37 -3.81 -8.79
N ALA A 360 11.22 -4.96 -8.14
CA ALA A 360 11.85 -6.18 -8.60
C ALA A 360 11.21 -6.66 -9.92
N ALA A 361 11.89 -7.54 -10.64
CA ALA A 361 11.36 -8.11 -11.88
C ALA A 361 10.12 -9.00 -11.66
N SER A 362 9.94 -9.53 -10.44
CA SER A 362 8.76 -10.31 -10.05
C SER A 362 7.55 -9.44 -9.68
N ALA A 363 7.74 -8.13 -9.49
CA ALA A 363 6.70 -7.24 -9.03
C ALA A 363 5.55 -7.16 -10.03
N GLN A 364 4.31 -7.17 -9.52
CA GLN A 364 3.11 -7.01 -10.34
C GLN A 364 2.16 -5.99 -9.73
N ILE A 365 1.71 -5.03 -10.53
CA ILE A 365 0.61 -4.13 -10.17
C ILE A 365 -0.47 -4.24 -11.23
N THR A 366 -1.67 -4.61 -10.81
CA THR A 366 -2.80 -4.83 -11.69
C THR A 366 -3.98 -3.98 -11.26
N ILE A 367 -4.55 -3.23 -12.19
CA ILE A 367 -5.86 -2.59 -12.05
C ILE A 367 -6.76 -3.25 -13.09
N ASP A 368 -7.65 -4.16 -12.69
CA ASP A 368 -8.49 -4.91 -13.63
C ASP A 368 -9.54 -4.03 -14.31
N GLY A 369 -9.96 -2.93 -13.66
CA GLY A 369 -10.87 -1.92 -14.19
C GLY A 369 -10.20 -0.74 -14.89
N ASP A 370 -10.91 0.39 -14.95
CA ASP A 370 -10.42 1.65 -15.50
C ASP A 370 -9.47 2.37 -14.53
N LEU A 371 -8.38 2.95 -15.04
CA LEU A 371 -7.57 3.93 -14.32
C LEU A 371 -8.06 5.35 -14.66
N GLY A 372 -8.96 5.90 -13.85
CA GLY A 372 -9.45 7.28 -13.94
C GLY A 372 -8.71 8.28 -13.06
N GLY A 373 -7.96 7.80 -12.06
CA GLY A 373 -7.15 8.58 -11.12
C GLY A 373 -5.70 8.76 -11.56
N ARG A 374 -4.74 8.58 -10.66
CA ARG A 374 -3.30 8.63 -10.95
C ARG A 374 -2.63 7.32 -10.58
N PHE A 375 -1.78 6.83 -11.48
CA PHE A 375 -0.77 5.83 -11.18
C PHE A 375 0.61 6.48 -11.11
N GLU A 376 1.43 6.12 -10.13
CA GLU A 376 2.81 6.63 -10.03
C GLU A 376 3.82 5.61 -9.51
N TRP A 377 4.97 5.44 -10.20
CA TRP A 377 6.03 4.51 -9.77
C TRP A 377 7.47 4.83 -10.22
N PRO A 378 8.49 4.85 -9.35
CA PRO A 378 8.42 5.56 -8.08
C PRO A 378 8.21 7.05 -8.34
N ARG A 379 7.88 7.79 -7.30
CA ARG A 379 7.71 9.25 -7.37
C ARG A 379 8.97 9.95 -7.95
N VAL A 380 8.75 10.76 -9.00
CA VAL A 380 9.80 11.38 -9.84
C VAL A 380 10.78 12.27 -9.06
N ASP A 381 10.35 12.84 -7.94
CA ASP A 381 11.11 13.86 -7.20
C ASP A 381 11.95 13.31 -6.03
N GLN A 382 11.92 11.99 -5.77
CA GLN A 382 12.43 11.47 -4.51
C GLN A 382 13.41 10.29 -4.62
N TYR A 383 13.34 9.44 -5.67
CA TYR A 383 14.21 8.27 -5.80
C TYR A 383 14.44 7.83 -7.27
N ASP A 384 15.70 7.55 -7.63
CA ASP A 384 16.10 6.92 -8.91
C ASP A 384 15.80 5.40 -8.90
N GLY A 385 14.52 5.03 -8.87
CA GLY A 385 14.10 3.62 -8.87
C GLY A 385 13.57 3.17 -10.23
N ASP A 386 14.10 2.07 -10.76
CA ASP A 386 13.61 1.48 -12.02
C ASP A 386 12.36 0.63 -11.81
N ALA A 387 11.43 0.68 -12.76
CA ALA A 387 10.30 -0.22 -12.88
C ALA A 387 10.70 -1.49 -13.66
N ARG A 388 11.08 -2.55 -12.94
CA ARG A 388 11.47 -3.85 -13.56
C ARG A 388 10.33 -4.86 -13.68
N GLY A 389 9.24 -4.63 -12.94
CA GLY A 389 8.07 -5.51 -12.89
C GLY A 389 7.05 -5.22 -13.99
N THR A 390 5.85 -5.77 -13.83
CA THR A 390 4.72 -5.56 -14.74
C THR A 390 3.69 -4.61 -14.11
N VAL A 391 3.20 -3.66 -14.90
CA VAL A 391 2.01 -2.85 -14.59
C VAL A 391 0.94 -3.15 -15.64
N GLN A 392 -0.26 -3.53 -15.22
CA GLN A 392 -1.37 -3.83 -16.12
C GLN A 392 -2.62 -3.06 -15.74
N ILE A 393 -3.23 -2.39 -16.72
CA ILE A 393 -4.56 -1.78 -16.63
C ILE A 393 -5.50 -2.57 -17.55
N GLY A 394 -6.48 -3.27 -16.98
CA GLY A 394 -7.42 -4.11 -17.69
C GLY A 394 -8.49 -3.32 -18.45
N GLY A 395 -8.86 -2.15 -17.94
CA GLY A 395 -9.78 -1.22 -18.59
C GLY A 395 -9.08 -0.11 -19.38
N ASN A 396 -9.72 1.05 -19.44
CA ASN A 396 -9.19 2.25 -20.06
C ASN A 396 -8.32 3.04 -19.09
N MET A 397 -7.25 3.64 -19.59
CA MET A 397 -6.43 4.59 -18.86
C MET A 397 -6.87 6.02 -19.21
N LYS A 398 -7.74 6.59 -18.37
CA LYS A 398 -8.27 7.98 -18.49
C LYS A 398 -7.52 8.99 -17.64
N GLY A 399 -6.80 8.49 -16.66
CA GLY A 399 -6.03 9.23 -15.67
C GLY A 399 -4.65 9.64 -16.16
N GLU A 400 -3.72 9.78 -15.21
CA GLU A 400 -2.30 9.97 -15.50
C GLU A 400 -1.53 8.74 -15.02
N MET A 401 -0.58 8.27 -15.82
CA MET A 401 0.40 7.27 -15.42
C MET A 401 1.80 7.87 -15.47
N VAL A 402 2.50 7.88 -14.35
CA VAL A 402 3.88 8.39 -14.26
C VAL A 402 4.82 7.31 -13.75
N VAL A 403 5.88 7.02 -14.50
CA VAL A 403 7.00 6.22 -14.04
C VAL A 403 8.22 7.12 -13.85
N GLY A 404 8.69 7.31 -12.62
CA GLY A 404 9.75 8.28 -12.32
C GLY A 404 11.16 7.84 -12.68
N GLY A 405 11.41 6.54 -12.80
CA GLY A 405 12.70 6.00 -13.28
C GLY A 405 12.60 5.40 -14.67
N GLY A 406 13.55 4.50 -15.00
CA GLY A 406 13.49 3.71 -16.22
C GLY A 406 12.47 2.59 -16.13
N VAL A 407 11.94 2.16 -17.28
CA VAL A 407 11.09 0.95 -17.40
C VAL A 407 11.91 -0.14 -18.06
N ILE A 408 12.16 -1.22 -17.32
CA ILE A 408 12.81 -2.45 -17.84
C ILE A 408 11.78 -3.56 -18.05
N GLY A 409 10.71 -3.56 -17.25
CA GLY A 409 9.62 -4.52 -17.36
C GLY A 409 8.59 -4.15 -18.42
N SER A 410 7.30 -4.29 -18.13
CA SER A 410 6.25 -3.95 -19.10
C SER A 410 5.10 -3.18 -18.48
N ILE A 411 4.52 -2.29 -19.28
CA ILE A 411 3.29 -1.58 -18.99
C ILE A 411 2.27 -1.96 -20.05
N ALA A 412 1.12 -2.47 -19.65
CA ALA A 412 0.05 -2.85 -20.57
C ALA A 412 -1.25 -2.13 -20.21
N VAL A 413 -1.87 -1.48 -21.20
CA VAL A 413 -3.24 -0.95 -21.12
C VAL A 413 -4.10 -1.75 -22.10
N LEU A 414 -4.97 -2.61 -21.58
CA LEU A 414 -5.78 -3.52 -22.41
C LEU A 414 -6.96 -2.81 -23.09
N GLY A 415 -7.38 -1.64 -22.57
CA GLY A 415 -8.40 -0.77 -23.18
C GLY A 415 -7.81 0.39 -23.98
N GLN A 416 -8.54 1.51 -24.00
CA GLN A 416 -8.08 2.77 -24.60
C GLN A 416 -7.21 3.57 -23.62
N CYS A 417 -6.35 4.43 -24.16
CA CYS A 417 -5.42 5.29 -23.42
C CYS A 417 -5.70 6.79 -23.70
N PRO A 418 -6.84 7.36 -23.27
CA PRO A 418 -7.10 8.80 -23.36
C PRO A 418 -6.32 9.65 -22.37
N GLY A 419 -5.80 9.06 -21.30
CA GLY A 419 -4.89 9.68 -20.36
C GLY A 419 -3.45 9.73 -20.85
N ASP A 420 -2.61 10.50 -20.17
CA ASP A 420 -1.19 10.64 -20.49
C ASP A 420 -0.34 9.62 -19.71
N MET A 421 0.66 9.05 -20.38
CA MET A 421 1.70 8.21 -19.80
C MET A 421 3.06 8.89 -19.93
N LEU A 422 3.78 8.99 -18.82
CA LEU A 422 5.14 9.53 -18.77
C LEU A 422 6.08 8.49 -18.15
N VAL A 423 7.15 8.13 -18.87
CA VAL A 423 8.33 7.47 -18.31
C VAL A 423 9.43 8.51 -18.24
N ALA A 424 9.86 8.92 -17.06
CA ALA A 424 10.85 9.97 -16.91
C ALA A 424 12.27 9.51 -17.28
N GLY A 425 12.60 8.22 -17.11
CA GLY A 425 13.87 7.61 -17.49
C GLY A 425 13.87 6.91 -18.84
N ASP A 426 14.82 5.98 -19.02
CA ASP A 426 14.93 5.14 -20.23
C ASP A 426 13.83 4.07 -20.28
N LEU A 427 13.28 3.79 -21.46
CA LEU A 427 12.39 2.65 -21.70
C LEU A 427 13.18 1.53 -22.39
N SER A 428 13.62 0.53 -21.61
CA SER A 428 14.23 -0.72 -22.11
C SER A 428 13.23 -1.87 -22.25
N GLY A 429 12.11 -1.76 -21.54
CA GLY A 429 10.98 -2.67 -21.56
C GLY A 429 9.95 -2.35 -22.64
N ALA A 430 8.68 -2.66 -22.37
CA ALA A 430 7.58 -2.41 -23.32
C ALA A 430 6.47 -1.55 -22.72
N ILE A 431 5.87 -0.69 -23.54
CA ILE A 431 4.57 -0.07 -23.30
C ILE A 431 3.63 -0.55 -24.41
N ASP A 432 2.57 -1.27 -24.04
CA ASP A 432 1.57 -1.78 -24.96
C ASP A 432 0.18 -1.18 -24.64
N VAL A 433 -0.39 -0.45 -25.58
CA VAL A 433 -1.79 0.01 -25.53
C VAL A 433 -2.57 -0.79 -26.57
N LEU A 434 -3.44 -1.71 -26.16
CA LEU A 434 -4.15 -2.57 -27.11
C LEU A 434 -5.28 -1.83 -27.86
N GLY A 435 -5.84 -0.77 -27.26
CA GLY A 435 -6.88 0.06 -27.85
C GLY A 435 -6.36 1.33 -28.55
N ASP A 436 -7.25 2.31 -28.69
CA ASP A 436 -6.88 3.63 -29.22
C ASP A 436 -6.09 4.44 -28.18
N CYS A 437 -5.11 5.22 -28.64
CA CYS A 437 -4.33 6.13 -27.81
C CYS A 437 -4.56 7.60 -28.23
N PRO A 438 -5.60 8.27 -27.69
CA PRO A 438 -5.76 9.71 -27.83
C PRO A 438 -4.93 10.55 -26.87
N GLY A 439 -4.48 9.97 -25.74
CA GLY A 439 -3.52 10.60 -24.85
C GLY A 439 -2.09 10.42 -25.32
N ASP A 440 -1.16 11.05 -24.59
CA ASP A 440 0.24 11.11 -24.98
C ASP A 440 1.08 10.08 -24.20
N ILE A 441 1.99 9.39 -24.89
CA ILE A 441 3.04 8.54 -24.30
C ILE A 441 4.37 9.27 -24.47
N ARG A 442 5.03 9.62 -23.36
CA ARG A 442 6.31 10.34 -23.36
C ARG A 442 7.38 9.55 -22.64
N VAL A 443 8.54 9.41 -23.27
CA VAL A 443 9.76 8.83 -22.69
C VAL A 443 10.80 9.95 -22.56
N GLY A 444 11.13 10.30 -21.32
CA GLY A 444 12.10 11.32 -20.95
C GLY A 444 13.55 10.90 -21.19
N GLY A 445 13.82 9.58 -21.22
CA GLY A 445 15.12 9.01 -21.57
C GLY A 445 15.19 8.47 -23.00
N LYS A 446 16.07 7.49 -23.22
CA LYS A 446 16.16 6.72 -24.46
C LYS A 446 15.05 5.69 -24.57
N LEU A 447 14.55 5.46 -25.78
CA LEU A 447 13.66 4.35 -26.10
C LEU A 447 14.49 3.20 -26.68
N LEU A 448 14.85 2.23 -25.85
CA LEU A 448 15.62 1.03 -26.21
C LEU A 448 14.72 -0.19 -26.47
N GLY A 449 13.56 -0.24 -25.80
CA GLY A 449 12.57 -1.32 -25.90
C GLY A 449 11.47 -1.01 -26.91
N SER A 450 10.19 -1.11 -26.53
CA SER A 450 9.07 -0.90 -27.47
C SER A 450 7.93 -0.04 -26.92
N VAL A 451 7.29 0.73 -27.80
CA VAL A 451 5.98 1.32 -27.59
C VAL A 451 5.05 0.83 -28.70
N SER A 452 3.94 0.20 -28.35
CA SER A 452 2.95 -0.32 -29.32
C SER A 452 1.56 0.23 -29.06
N VAL A 453 0.86 0.63 -30.11
CA VAL A 453 -0.56 1.00 -30.09
C VAL A 453 -1.31 0.07 -31.06
N GLY A 454 -2.10 -0.85 -30.50
CA GLY A 454 -2.83 -1.88 -31.23
C GLY A 454 -4.03 -1.39 -32.06
N ALA A 455 -4.42 -0.12 -31.90
CA ALA A 455 -5.43 0.52 -32.74
C ALA A 455 -4.95 1.90 -33.23
N ASN A 456 -5.73 2.98 -33.08
CA ASN A 456 -5.39 4.28 -33.65
C ASN A 456 -4.61 5.15 -32.67
N LEU A 457 -3.56 5.81 -33.18
CA LEU A 457 -2.86 6.87 -32.46
C LEU A 457 -3.43 8.24 -32.87
N SER A 458 -3.94 9.01 -31.90
CA SER A 458 -4.36 10.40 -32.11
C SER A 458 -3.69 11.40 -31.17
N GLY A 459 -3.07 10.93 -30.09
CA GLY A 459 -2.16 11.72 -29.25
C GLY A 459 -0.73 11.70 -29.78
N LEU A 460 0.24 11.83 -28.88
CA LEU A 460 1.67 11.89 -29.17
C LEU A 460 2.40 10.65 -28.63
N ILE A 461 3.32 10.09 -29.39
CA ILE A 461 4.42 9.26 -28.86
C ILE A 461 5.69 10.09 -28.97
N GLU A 462 6.28 10.49 -27.85
CA GLU A 462 7.50 11.31 -27.81
C GLU A 462 8.65 10.60 -27.08
N SER A 463 9.85 10.66 -27.65
CA SER A 463 11.11 10.34 -26.97
C SER A 463 11.99 11.59 -26.93
N GLU A 464 12.45 11.99 -25.75
CA GLU A 464 13.37 13.13 -25.62
C GLU A 464 14.77 12.80 -26.13
N TYR A 465 15.17 11.53 -26.03
CA TYR A 465 16.45 11.03 -26.54
C TYR A 465 16.25 10.03 -27.68
N ASP A 466 17.34 9.33 -28.02
CA ASP A 466 17.41 8.44 -29.17
C ASP A 466 16.37 7.30 -29.07
N ILE A 467 15.80 6.96 -30.22
CA ILE A 467 15.01 5.74 -30.39
C ILE A 467 15.94 4.67 -30.99
N GLU A 468 16.34 3.69 -30.18
CA GLU A 468 17.08 2.50 -30.63
C GLU A 468 16.17 1.28 -30.74
N GLY A 469 15.03 1.31 -30.04
CA GLY A 469 14.00 0.28 -30.02
C GLY A 469 12.94 0.42 -31.11
N SER A 470 11.68 0.10 -30.81
CA SER A 470 10.58 0.15 -31.78
C SER A 470 9.38 0.97 -31.33
N ILE A 471 8.78 1.71 -32.25
CA ILE A 471 7.43 2.26 -32.12
C ILE A 471 6.56 1.58 -33.18
N ASP A 472 5.43 1.00 -32.77
CA ASP A 472 4.46 0.38 -33.67
C ASP A 472 3.06 0.96 -33.44
N VAL A 473 2.34 1.18 -34.54
CA VAL A 473 0.95 1.63 -34.55
C VAL A 473 0.22 0.77 -35.58
N ASP A 474 -0.54 -0.21 -35.09
CA ASP A 474 -1.26 -1.17 -35.93
C ASP A 474 -2.34 -0.48 -36.79
N GLY A 475 -2.98 0.55 -36.22
CA GLY A 475 -4.06 1.29 -36.84
C GLY A 475 -3.63 2.60 -37.51
N THR A 476 -4.57 3.54 -37.58
CA THR A 476 -4.37 4.83 -38.24
C THR A 476 -3.68 5.81 -37.30
N CYS A 477 -2.67 6.52 -37.80
CA CYS A 477 -1.98 7.57 -37.07
C CYS A 477 -2.47 8.96 -37.53
N SER A 478 -3.24 9.62 -36.66
CA SER A 478 -3.62 11.03 -36.80
C SER A 478 -2.87 11.96 -35.85
N GLY A 479 -2.15 11.39 -34.90
CA GLY A 479 -1.31 12.08 -33.95
C GLY A 479 0.15 12.18 -34.40
N ASP A 480 1.04 12.37 -33.43
CA ASP A 480 2.45 12.62 -33.67
C ASP A 480 3.31 11.47 -33.14
N ILE A 481 4.33 11.08 -33.90
CA ILE A 481 5.46 10.30 -33.40
C ILE A 481 6.69 11.20 -33.51
N HIS A 482 7.32 11.52 -32.39
CA HIS A 482 8.40 12.51 -32.32
C HIS A 482 9.60 11.99 -31.52
N THR A 483 10.79 12.03 -32.09
CA THR A 483 12.03 12.05 -31.31
C THR A 483 12.76 13.37 -31.49
N LYS A 484 13.16 13.98 -30.37
CA LYS A 484 13.98 15.20 -30.33
C LYS A 484 15.45 14.92 -30.66
N ALA A 485 15.85 13.65 -30.71
CA ALA A 485 17.21 13.21 -30.95
C ALA A 485 17.30 12.34 -32.23
N GLY A 486 18.18 11.34 -32.24
CA GLY A 486 18.37 10.40 -33.34
C GLY A 486 17.38 9.23 -33.32
N HIS A 487 17.31 8.53 -34.45
CA HIS A 487 16.51 7.31 -34.59
C HIS A 487 17.37 6.22 -35.22
N ALA A 488 17.67 5.13 -34.51
CA ALA A 488 18.38 3.95 -35.02
C ALA A 488 17.49 2.70 -35.09
N GLY A 489 16.31 2.75 -34.45
CA GLY A 489 15.38 1.64 -34.35
C GLY A 489 14.36 1.54 -35.48
N THR A 490 13.13 1.17 -35.17
CA THR A 490 12.02 1.09 -36.14
C THR A 490 10.80 1.91 -35.72
N ILE A 491 10.22 2.66 -36.65
CA ILE A 491 8.89 3.26 -36.50
C ILE A 491 8.01 2.64 -37.58
N VAL A 492 6.91 2.00 -37.18
CA VAL A 492 5.95 1.36 -38.09
C VAL A 492 4.56 1.94 -37.85
N ILE A 493 3.88 2.24 -38.95
CA ILE A 493 2.45 2.58 -38.98
C ILE A 493 1.83 1.64 -40.00
N ASP A 494 1.09 0.64 -39.53
CA ASP A 494 0.60 -0.47 -40.35
C ASP A 494 -0.57 -0.03 -41.25
N ALA A 495 -1.39 0.92 -40.80
CA ALA A 495 -2.44 1.53 -41.61
C ALA A 495 -2.04 2.91 -42.18
N ALA A 496 -2.90 3.92 -42.07
CA ALA A 496 -2.72 5.21 -42.73
C ALA A 496 -2.08 6.26 -41.82
N LEU A 497 -1.28 7.17 -42.41
CA LEU A 497 -0.89 8.44 -41.78
C LEU A 497 -1.82 9.54 -42.29
N THR A 498 -2.65 10.09 -41.41
CA THR A 498 -3.72 11.03 -41.83
C THR A 498 -3.20 12.44 -42.07
N SER A 499 -4.11 13.34 -42.47
CA SER A 499 -3.77 14.74 -42.75
C SER A 499 -3.14 15.49 -41.57
N THR A 500 -3.46 15.08 -40.34
CA THR A 500 -2.87 15.62 -39.11
C THR A 500 -1.69 14.80 -38.62
N GLY A 501 -1.56 13.54 -39.06
CA GLY A 501 -0.51 12.63 -38.61
C GLY A 501 0.91 13.10 -38.98
N ARG A 502 1.84 13.00 -38.03
CA ARG A 502 3.25 13.39 -38.22
C ARG A 502 4.20 12.31 -37.71
N VAL A 503 5.29 12.08 -38.44
CA VAL A 503 6.49 11.43 -37.92
C VAL A 503 7.62 12.46 -37.97
N ARG A 504 8.25 12.76 -36.85
CA ARG A 504 9.29 13.79 -36.70
C ARG A 504 10.52 13.22 -36.01
N ILE A 505 11.65 13.25 -36.69
CA ILE A 505 12.97 12.93 -36.14
C ILE A 505 13.80 14.19 -36.29
N ASP A 506 14.10 14.88 -35.19
CA ASP A 506 14.75 16.20 -35.27
C ASP A 506 16.22 16.12 -35.65
N GLN A 507 16.90 15.00 -35.37
CA GLN A 507 18.27 14.75 -35.78
C GLN A 507 18.37 13.66 -36.85
N GLN A 508 19.41 12.83 -36.79
CA GLN A 508 19.74 11.84 -37.79
C GLN A 508 18.88 10.57 -37.63
N CYS A 509 18.25 10.13 -38.72
CA CYS A 509 17.57 8.86 -38.83
C CYS A 509 18.53 7.83 -39.45
N ALA A 510 19.04 6.90 -38.65
CA ALA A 510 19.76 5.70 -39.04
C ALA A 510 18.88 4.42 -38.98
N GLY A 511 17.64 4.53 -38.52
CA GLY A 511 16.66 3.44 -38.42
C GLY A 511 15.65 3.40 -39.57
N LEU A 512 14.63 2.56 -39.44
CA LEU A 512 13.53 2.46 -40.40
C LEU A 512 12.33 3.32 -39.95
N VAL A 513 11.75 4.09 -40.88
CA VAL A 513 10.41 4.66 -40.76
C VAL A 513 9.55 4.04 -41.85
N ASN A 514 8.52 3.28 -41.49
CA ASN A 514 7.66 2.56 -42.42
C ASN A 514 6.18 2.90 -42.21
N VAL A 515 5.59 3.66 -43.13
CA VAL A 515 4.14 3.84 -43.21
C VAL A 515 3.62 2.89 -44.26
N ARG A 516 3.02 1.76 -43.85
CA ARG A 516 2.67 0.68 -44.77
C ARG A 516 1.40 0.96 -45.56
N GLY A 517 0.43 1.66 -44.98
CA GLY A 517 -0.75 2.14 -45.68
C GLY A 517 -0.51 3.46 -46.43
N VAL A 518 -1.59 4.20 -46.67
CA VAL A 518 -1.54 5.46 -47.42
C VAL A 518 -1.25 6.65 -46.52
N THR A 519 -0.54 7.63 -47.05
CA THR A 519 -0.34 8.94 -46.43
C THR A 519 -1.31 9.94 -47.04
N GLN A 520 -1.96 10.77 -46.22
CA GLN A 520 -2.97 11.72 -46.69
C GLN A 520 -2.39 13.10 -47.05
N LEU A 521 -3.20 13.93 -47.70
CA LEU A 521 -2.82 15.33 -47.94
C LEU A 521 -2.54 16.02 -46.60
N LEU A 522 -1.44 16.77 -46.53
CA LEU A 522 -0.90 17.43 -45.34
C LEU A 522 -0.19 16.53 -44.32
N SER A 523 -0.15 15.19 -44.47
CA SER A 523 0.67 14.34 -43.59
C SER A 523 2.16 14.72 -43.68
N LEU A 524 2.95 14.48 -42.62
CA LEU A 524 4.40 14.76 -42.64
C LEU A 524 5.20 13.55 -42.17
N VAL A 525 6.25 13.22 -42.90
CA VAL A 525 7.37 12.41 -42.41
C VAL A 525 8.63 13.24 -42.52
N ARG A 526 9.26 13.55 -41.39
CA ARG A 526 10.43 14.43 -41.31
C ARG A 526 11.60 13.74 -40.60
N ALA A 527 12.79 13.85 -41.17
CA ALA A 527 14.05 13.52 -40.53
C ALA A 527 15.08 14.66 -40.70
N GLY A 528 15.83 15.01 -39.65
CA GLY A 528 16.90 16.01 -39.71
C GLY A 528 18.07 15.59 -40.60
N GLY A 529 18.26 14.28 -40.81
CA GLY A 529 19.15 13.68 -41.79
C GLY A 529 18.89 12.18 -41.94
N LEU A 530 19.49 11.52 -42.94
CA LEU A 530 19.40 10.06 -43.13
C LEU A 530 20.81 9.43 -43.07
N GLY A 531 21.14 8.85 -41.92
CA GLY A 531 22.42 8.14 -41.74
C GLY A 531 22.52 6.85 -42.52
N ALA A 532 23.71 6.23 -42.55
CA ALA A 532 24.10 5.10 -43.42
C ALA A 532 23.21 3.84 -43.42
N THR A 533 22.29 3.71 -42.46
CA THR A 533 21.30 2.62 -42.42
C THR A 533 19.85 3.11 -42.42
N GLY A 534 19.62 4.42 -42.46
CA GLY A 534 18.30 5.05 -42.34
C GLY A 534 17.41 4.86 -43.56
N GLU A 535 16.18 4.38 -43.39
CA GLU A 535 15.27 4.14 -44.50
C GLU A 535 13.89 4.72 -44.23
N ILE A 536 13.30 5.38 -45.24
CA ILE A 536 11.90 5.80 -45.19
C ILE A 536 11.12 4.99 -46.23
N ARG A 537 10.10 4.25 -45.79
CA ARG A 537 9.18 3.47 -46.63
C ARG A 537 7.77 3.99 -46.50
N ILE A 538 7.11 4.21 -47.63
CA ILE A 538 5.72 4.65 -47.70
C ILE A 538 4.92 3.75 -48.63
N SER A 539 3.73 3.32 -48.19
CA SER A 539 2.75 2.56 -48.96
C SER A 539 3.27 1.22 -49.47
N GLU A 540 3.79 0.42 -48.53
CA GLU A 540 4.35 -0.89 -48.80
C GLU A 540 3.28 -1.97 -49.04
N ILE A 541 2.01 -1.75 -48.65
CA ILE A 541 0.94 -2.74 -48.84
C ILE A 541 0.63 -2.91 -50.35
N PRO A 542 0.79 -4.12 -50.92
CA PRO A 542 0.46 -4.36 -52.33
C PRO A 542 -1.04 -4.18 -52.61
N GLY A 543 -1.37 -3.57 -53.74
CA GLY A 543 -2.77 -3.46 -54.20
C GLY A 543 -3.62 -2.41 -53.47
N LEU A 544 -3.02 -1.51 -52.68
CA LEU A 544 -3.69 -0.28 -52.26
C LEU A 544 -4.28 0.42 -53.50
N SER A 545 -5.47 1.02 -53.39
CA SER A 545 -6.18 1.67 -54.51
C SER A 545 -6.19 3.20 -54.42
N SER A 546 -5.64 3.74 -53.32
CA SER A 546 -5.61 5.17 -53.03
C SER A 546 -4.21 5.75 -53.19
N THR A 547 -4.15 6.97 -53.71
CA THR A 547 -2.90 7.69 -53.93
C THR A 547 -2.34 8.23 -52.62
N SER A 548 -1.06 7.99 -52.37
CA SER A 548 -0.35 8.56 -51.23
C SER A 548 0.09 10.00 -51.50
N ARG A 549 -0.06 10.85 -50.49
CA ARG A 549 0.12 12.31 -50.51
C ARG A 549 0.88 12.77 -49.26
N GLY A 550 1.05 14.08 -49.12
CA GLY A 550 1.71 14.69 -47.96
C GLY A 550 3.14 15.08 -48.25
N THR A 551 3.93 15.23 -47.21
CA THR A 551 5.30 15.75 -47.28
C THR A 551 6.28 14.77 -46.66
N ILE A 552 7.34 14.44 -47.40
CA ILE A 552 8.55 13.82 -46.87
C ILE A 552 9.61 14.92 -46.83
N HIS A 553 10.17 15.21 -45.67
CA HIS A 553 11.23 16.22 -45.50
C HIS A 553 12.47 15.55 -44.93
N VAL A 554 13.60 15.65 -45.62
CA VAL A 554 14.89 15.22 -45.08
C VAL A 554 15.89 16.37 -45.10
N GLY A 555 16.49 16.66 -43.94
CA GLY A 555 17.42 17.76 -43.75
C GLY A 555 16.96 18.80 -42.72
N PRO A 556 17.76 19.83 -42.46
CA PRO A 556 17.39 20.93 -41.58
C PRO A 556 16.15 21.67 -42.09
N VAL A 557 15.40 22.26 -41.16
CA VAL A 557 14.26 23.14 -41.47
C VAL A 557 14.69 24.59 -41.67
N SER A 558 15.80 25.01 -41.06
CA SER A 558 16.43 26.29 -41.33
C SER A 558 17.36 26.16 -42.54
N ILE A 559 17.14 27.03 -43.53
CA ILE A 559 18.07 27.21 -44.66
C ILE A 559 19.13 28.19 -44.16
N GLU A 560 20.14 27.69 -43.46
CA GLU A 560 21.33 28.47 -43.15
C GLU A 560 22.31 28.42 -44.32
N THR A 561 23.04 29.51 -44.56
CA THR A 561 24.08 29.59 -45.61
C THR A 561 25.46 29.80 -44.96
N PRO A 562 26.44 28.90 -45.18
CA PRO A 562 26.38 27.69 -46.02
C PRO A 562 25.46 26.62 -45.42
N LEU A 563 24.79 25.84 -46.27
CA LEU A 563 23.94 24.73 -45.84
C LEU A 563 24.80 23.74 -45.03
N PRO A 564 24.33 23.27 -43.86
CA PRO A 564 25.09 22.29 -43.10
C PRO A 564 25.24 21.00 -43.92
N PRO A 565 26.40 20.33 -43.85
CA PRO A 565 26.52 18.98 -44.39
C PRO A 565 25.53 18.08 -43.65
N VAL A 566 24.72 17.34 -44.41
CA VAL A 566 23.76 16.40 -43.85
C VAL A 566 24.17 15.03 -44.36
N THR A 567 24.41 14.09 -43.46
CA THR A 567 24.65 12.72 -43.90
C THR A 567 23.38 12.22 -44.58
N PHE A 568 23.51 11.86 -45.86
CA PHE A 568 22.48 11.30 -46.71
C PHE A 568 23.13 10.11 -47.38
N ASP A 569 23.01 8.91 -46.83
CA ASP A 569 23.73 7.76 -47.38
C ASP A 569 22.78 6.62 -47.80
N VAL A 570 21.45 6.85 -47.82
CA VAL A 570 20.44 5.77 -47.87
C VAL A 570 19.15 6.13 -48.62
N ARG A 571 18.06 5.41 -48.36
CA ARG A 571 16.95 5.10 -49.27
C ARG A 571 15.63 5.69 -48.78
N ILE A 572 14.98 6.40 -49.68
CA ILE A 572 13.54 6.68 -49.59
C ILE A 572 12.87 5.77 -50.61
N ARG A 573 11.91 4.95 -50.15
CA ARG A 573 11.11 4.06 -50.99
C ARG A 573 9.65 4.41 -50.88
N VAL A 574 9.06 4.83 -52.00
CA VAL A 574 7.62 5.03 -52.09
C VAL A 574 7.07 3.94 -53.00
N ASN A 575 6.06 3.22 -52.52
CA ASN A 575 5.33 2.19 -53.25
C ASN A 575 6.22 1.14 -53.95
N PRO A 576 7.03 0.36 -53.20
CA PRO A 576 7.98 -0.58 -53.79
C PRO A 576 7.33 -1.80 -54.49
N GLY A 577 6.01 -2.00 -54.41
CA GLY A 577 5.32 -3.20 -54.90
C GLY A 577 3.94 -3.01 -55.54
N GLY A 578 3.48 -1.78 -55.80
CA GLY A 578 2.11 -1.50 -56.26
C GLY A 578 2.00 -0.49 -57.40
N SER A 579 0.77 -0.25 -57.86
CA SER A 579 0.43 0.72 -58.93
C SER A 579 -0.03 2.08 -58.41
N ASN A 580 0.21 2.40 -57.13
CA ASN A 580 -0.26 3.66 -56.54
C ASN A 580 0.63 4.82 -56.93
N ALA A 581 -0.01 5.91 -57.34
CA ALA A 581 0.70 7.13 -57.64
C ALA A 581 1.07 7.88 -56.35
N TRP A 582 2.33 8.31 -56.24
CA TRP A 582 2.73 9.33 -55.26
C TRP A 582 2.37 10.71 -55.79
N GLN A 583 1.58 11.47 -55.02
CA GLN A 583 1.14 12.83 -55.36
C GLN A 583 1.55 13.87 -54.30
N GLY A 584 2.48 13.52 -53.41
CA GLY A 584 2.99 14.42 -52.38
C GLY A 584 4.23 15.20 -52.79
N THR A 585 4.86 15.86 -51.82
CA THR A 585 6.12 16.57 -51.99
C THR A 585 7.23 15.88 -51.23
N VAL A 586 8.39 15.70 -51.87
CA VAL A 586 9.62 15.24 -51.22
C VAL A 586 10.61 16.39 -51.23
N TYR A 587 10.97 16.91 -50.05
CA TYR A 587 11.98 17.94 -49.85
C TYR A 587 13.26 17.29 -49.32
N ILE A 588 14.37 17.57 -49.99
CA ILE A 588 15.71 17.15 -49.54
C ILE A 588 16.57 18.40 -49.46
N VAL A 589 16.97 18.76 -48.25
CA VAL A 589 17.69 20.00 -47.94
C VAL A 589 19.07 19.64 -47.37
N GLY A 590 20.14 20.05 -48.03
CA GLY A 590 21.51 19.87 -47.54
C GLY A 590 22.43 19.16 -48.53
N CYS A 591 23.66 18.93 -48.07
CA CYS A 591 24.75 18.41 -48.88
C CYS A 591 25.10 16.98 -48.54
N HIS A 592 25.35 16.15 -49.57
CA HIS A 592 25.78 14.76 -49.40
C HIS A 592 27.15 14.70 -48.73
N ALA A 593 27.31 13.83 -47.72
CA ALA A 593 28.56 13.72 -46.96
C ALA A 593 29.70 13.10 -47.80
N THR A 594 29.35 12.17 -48.68
CA THR A 594 30.27 11.41 -49.54
C THR A 594 30.04 11.73 -51.02
N ALA A 595 30.84 11.17 -51.93
CA ALA A 595 30.76 11.45 -53.38
C ALA A 595 29.98 10.38 -54.18
N ASP A 596 29.44 9.36 -53.50
CA ASP A 596 28.63 8.32 -54.11
C ASP A 596 27.19 8.80 -54.41
N PRO A 597 26.49 8.16 -55.37
CA PRO A 597 25.11 8.50 -55.70
C PRO A 597 24.17 8.12 -54.55
N LEU A 598 23.26 9.02 -54.19
CA LEU A 598 22.18 8.72 -53.24
C LEU A 598 21.10 7.85 -53.90
N ASP A 599 20.72 6.78 -53.22
CA ASP A 599 19.70 5.84 -53.71
C ASP A 599 18.28 6.30 -53.33
N ILE A 600 17.83 7.43 -53.88
CA ILE A 600 16.43 7.85 -53.78
C ILE A 600 15.60 7.04 -54.79
N CYS A 601 14.88 6.03 -54.30
CA CYS A 601 14.01 5.18 -55.08
C CYS A 601 12.54 5.59 -54.95
N LEU A 602 12.08 6.50 -55.81
CA LEU A 602 10.65 6.75 -55.97
C LEU A 602 10.10 5.72 -56.98
N CYS A 603 9.36 4.73 -56.52
CA CYS A 603 8.79 3.68 -57.38
C CYS A 603 7.28 3.92 -57.62
N GLY A 604 6.79 3.55 -58.81
CA GLY A 604 5.40 3.78 -59.25
C GLY A 604 5.16 5.10 -59.98
N ASP A 605 3.88 5.46 -60.20
CA ASP A 605 3.48 6.68 -60.90
C ASP A 605 3.76 7.92 -60.04
N ILE A 606 4.82 8.68 -60.32
CA ILE A 606 5.13 9.91 -59.58
C ILE A 606 4.40 11.09 -60.22
N GLY A 607 3.30 11.53 -59.60
CA GLY A 607 2.59 12.78 -59.93
C GLY A 607 2.93 13.94 -58.98
N GLY A 608 3.80 13.72 -58.00
CA GLY A 608 4.21 14.67 -56.97
C GLY A 608 5.36 15.60 -57.36
N ILE A 609 5.84 16.36 -56.37
CA ILE A 609 6.98 17.27 -56.52
C ILE A 609 8.18 16.68 -55.78
N LEU A 610 9.34 16.64 -56.43
CA LEU A 610 10.64 16.40 -55.79
C LEU A 610 11.45 17.69 -55.85
N GLU A 611 11.82 18.21 -54.68
CA GLU A 611 12.62 19.44 -54.56
C GLU A 611 13.93 19.14 -53.83
N LEU A 612 15.04 19.43 -54.51
CA LEU A 612 16.40 19.30 -53.98
C LEU A 612 16.99 20.69 -53.73
N VAL A 613 17.27 21.02 -52.48
CA VAL A 613 17.83 22.33 -52.08
C VAL A 613 19.29 22.14 -51.67
N GLN A 614 20.21 22.42 -52.61
CA GLN A 614 21.63 22.01 -52.52
C GLN A 614 22.66 23.09 -52.91
N GLY A 615 22.31 24.37 -52.74
CA GLY A 615 22.98 25.52 -53.36
C GLY A 615 24.52 25.44 -53.52
N ASP A 616 25.24 25.16 -52.43
CA ASP A 616 26.73 25.18 -52.40
C ASP A 616 27.37 23.81 -52.10
N CYS A 617 26.65 22.72 -52.36
CA CYS A 617 27.11 21.40 -51.98
C CYS A 617 28.29 20.90 -52.84
N ALA A 618 29.40 20.55 -52.17
CA ALA A 618 30.58 19.95 -52.83
C ALA A 618 30.24 18.63 -53.51
N ASN A 619 29.40 17.82 -52.86
CA ASN A 619 28.78 16.63 -53.42
C ASN A 619 27.27 16.87 -53.48
N GLN A 620 26.73 16.98 -54.70
CA GLN A 620 25.29 17.11 -54.92
C GLN A 620 24.61 15.74 -54.81
N VAL A 621 23.36 15.73 -54.34
CA VAL A 621 22.52 14.55 -54.30
C VAL A 621 22.05 14.31 -55.72
N THR A 622 22.34 13.13 -56.25
CA THR A 622 21.77 12.68 -57.52
C THR A 622 20.68 11.67 -57.23
N VAL A 623 19.57 11.75 -57.96
CA VAL A 623 18.47 10.77 -57.86
C VAL A 623 18.82 9.63 -58.79
N ALA A 624 19.24 8.51 -58.23
CA ALA A 624 19.47 7.29 -58.99
C ALA A 624 18.69 6.16 -58.32
N CYS A 625 17.67 5.64 -59.01
CA CYS A 625 17.10 4.37 -58.61
C CYS A 625 18.06 3.25 -59.06
N GLY A 626 18.48 2.38 -58.15
CA GLY A 626 19.13 1.13 -58.55
C GLY A 626 18.25 0.30 -59.51
N ALA A 627 18.81 -0.74 -60.12
CA ALA A 627 18.10 -1.66 -61.03
C ALA A 627 16.85 -2.36 -60.42
N SER A 628 16.57 -2.12 -59.14
CA SER A 628 15.44 -2.66 -58.36
C SER A 628 14.23 -1.72 -58.27
N CYS A 629 14.18 -0.63 -59.03
CA CYS A 629 12.96 0.18 -59.21
C CYS A 629 12.55 0.08 -60.70
N PRO A 630 11.67 -0.88 -61.06
CA PRO A 630 11.18 -1.04 -62.42
C PRO A 630 10.23 0.07 -62.87
#